data_AF-A0A7W5BEM0-F1
#
_entry.id   AF-A0A7W5BEM0-F1
#
_cell.length_a   1.000
_cell.length_b   1.000
_cell.length_c   1.000
_cell.angle_alpha   90.00
_cell.angle_beta   90.00
_cell.angle_gamma   90.00
#
_symmetry.space_group_name_H-M   'P 1'
#
loop_
_entity.id
_entity.type
_entity.pdbx_description
1 polymer ?
#
loop_
_entity_poly.entity_id
_entity_poly.type
_entity_poly.pdbx_seq_one_letter_code
_entity_poly.pdbx_strand_id
1 'polypeptide(L)'
;MGYEAKQAVYLPTTDYLELELYLMDTRPGVRLDAFVTELVHRWLAIEMERLALRKNGQAMRGYQWKDLFLPDGTHLRTSHCGIIDFAKVVGDHIVSDDGVSLTPSQFANRDSKGRNAWRFVWVRYPGDEYWIRAANCRVRTDELRLRQSKATLQASTTA
;
A
#
# COMPACT_ATOMS: atom_id res chain seq x y z
N MET A 1 36.75 3.23 12.88
CA MET A 1 35.63 4.05 12.39
C MET A 1 35.79 4.13 10.88
N GLY A 2 34.89 3.50 10.12
CA GLY A 2 34.91 3.59 8.66
C GLY A 2 34.37 4.94 8.24
N TYR A 3 35.10 5.67 7.39
CA TYR A 3 34.59 6.88 6.77
C TYR A 3 33.48 6.51 5.78
N GLU A 4 32.30 7.08 5.97
CA GLU A 4 31.18 6.93 5.04
C GLU A 4 31.11 8.19 4.17
N ALA A 5 31.31 8.03 2.86
CA ALA A 5 31.25 9.14 1.93
C ALA A 5 29.81 9.67 1.84
N LYS A 6 29.60 10.95 2.14
CA LYS A 6 28.29 11.61 2.07
C LYS A 6 28.22 12.54 0.87
N GLN A 7 27.08 12.51 0.16
CA GLN A 7 26.78 13.43 -0.93
C GLN A 7 25.79 14.50 -0.45
N ALA A 8 26.02 15.76 -0.80
CA ALA A 8 25.08 16.84 -0.48
C ALA A 8 23.82 16.74 -1.35
N VAL A 9 22.65 16.80 -0.70
CA VAL A 9 21.34 16.90 -1.33
C VAL A 9 20.70 18.20 -0.86
N TYR A 10 20.25 19.03 -1.80
CA TYR A 10 19.64 20.32 -1.49
C TYR A 10 18.13 20.19 -1.41
N LEU A 11 17.55 20.71 -0.33
CA LEU A 11 16.12 20.87 -0.14
C LEU A 11 15.76 22.36 -0.24
N PRO A 12 14.56 22.72 -0.72
CA PRO A 12 14.05 24.08 -0.58
C PRO A 12 14.06 24.50 0.90
N THR A 13 14.41 25.77 1.16
CA THR A 13 14.53 26.30 2.52
C THR A 13 13.23 26.18 3.31
N THR A 14 12.09 26.32 2.65
CA THR A 14 10.76 26.14 3.26
C THR A 14 10.59 24.74 3.82
N ASP A 15 10.88 23.73 3.00
CA ASP A 15 10.69 22.31 3.34
C ASP A 15 11.67 21.89 4.44
N TYR A 16 12.89 22.42 4.39
CA TYR A 16 13.89 22.23 5.45
C TYR A 16 13.38 22.76 6.80
N LEU A 17 12.90 24.01 6.84
CA LEU A 17 12.45 24.65 8.07
C LEU A 17 11.20 23.99 8.64
N GLU A 18 10.24 23.64 7.78
CA GLU A 18 9.03 22.92 8.20
C GLU A 18 9.39 21.57 8.82
N LEU A 19 10.32 20.83 8.20
CA LEU A 19 10.76 19.54 8.70
C LEU A 19 11.51 19.68 10.04
N GLU A 20 12.38 20.68 10.16
CA GLU A 20 13.13 20.93 11.40
C GLU A 20 12.19 21.28 12.57
N LEU A 21 11.23 22.19 12.35
CA LEU A 21 10.22 22.55 13.34
C LEU A 21 9.36 21.35 13.75
N TYR A 22 8.94 20.53 12.78
CA TYR A 22 8.16 19.32 13.05
C TYR A 22 8.93 18.31 13.89
N LEU A 23 10.23 18.10 13.60
CA LEU A 23 11.07 17.17 14.37
C LEU A 23 11.33 17.66 15.78
N MET A 24 11.48 18.98 15.98
CA MET A 24 11.60 19.57 17.32
C MET A 24 10.38 19.25 18.20
N ASP A 25 9.18 19.32 17.64
CA ASP A 25 7.93 19.09 18.38
C ASP A 25 7.65 17.59 18.61
N THR A 26 7.88 16.76 17.58
CA THR A 26 7.46 15.35 17.61
C THR A 26 8.53 14.37 18.07
N ARG A 27 9.82 14.72 17.91
CA ARG A 27 10.97 13.82 18.15
C ARG A 27 12.19 14.60 18.67
N PRO A 28 12.12 15.17 19.88
CA PRO A 28 13.21 15.97 20.43
C PRO A 28 14.52 15.17 20.50
N GLY A 29 15.61 15.78 20.02
CA GLY A 29 16.95 15.17 20.02
C GLY A 29 17.31 14.37 18.76
N VAL A 30 16.37 14.15 17.84
CA VAL A 30 16.68 13.57 16.52
C VAL A 30 17.32 14.62 15.63
N ARG A 31 18.51 14.33 15.11
CA ARG A 31 19.16 15.18 14.12
C ARG A 31 18.48 15.02 12.76
N LEU A 32 18.30 16.13 12.05
CA LEU A 32 17.68 16.16 10.73
C LEU A 32 18.36 15.21 9.73
N ASP A 33 19.69 15.18 9.69
CA ASP A 33 20.43 14.31 8.77
C ASP A 33 20.17 12.82 9.05
N ALA A 34 20.14 12.43 10.33
CA ALA A 34 19.80 11.07 10.72
C ALA A 34 18.36 10.71 10.32
N PHE A 35 17.41 11.64 10.50
CA PHE A 35 16.02 11.44 10.08
C PHE A 35 15.88 11.30 8.56
N VAL A 36 16.51 12.18 7.78
CA VAL A 36 16.48 12.11 6.31
C VAL A 36 17.14 10.83 5.82
N THR A 37 18.26 10.41 6.40
CA THR A 37 18.89 9.13 6.10
C THR A 37 17.95 7.96 6.39
N GLU A 38 17.28 7.94 7.56
CA GLU A 38 16.30 6.90 7.90
C GLU A 38 15.12 6.89 6.91
N LEU A 39 14.58 8.07 6.58
CA LEU A 39 13.48 8.24 5.65
C LEU A 39 13.84 7.69 4.27
N VAL A 40 15.03 8.03 3.75
CA VAL A 40 15.54 7.54 2.46
C VAL A 40 15.75 6.03 2.50
N HIS A 41 16.35 5.48 3.56
CA HIS A 41 16.52 4.03 3.69
C HIS A 41 15.19 3.29 3.72
N ARG A 42 14.23 3.78 4.49
CA ARG A 42 12.88 3.18 4.56
C ARG A 42 12.20 3.22 3.20
N TRP A 43 12.23 4.38 2.53
CA TRP A 43 11.64 4.54 1.21
C TRP A 43 12.30 3.65 0.17
N LEU A 44 13.64 3.61 0.13
CA LEU A 44 14.39 2.75 -0.79
C LEU A 44 14.12 1.27 -0.53
N ALA A 45 14.03 0.82 0.72
CA ALA A 45 13.72 -0.57 1.03
C ALA A 45 12.36 -0.98 0.43
N ILE A 46 11.33 -0.15 0.62
CA ILE A 46 9.99 -0.39 0.07
C ILE A 46 10.02 -0.34 -1.46
N GLU A 47 10.66 0.67 -2.05
CA GLU A 47 10.68 0.83 -3.50
C GLU A 47 11.52 -0.25 -4.19
N MET A 48 12.63 -0.67 -3.59
CA MET A 48 13.43 -1.79 -4.08
C MET A 48 12.70 -3.11 -3.95
N GLU A 49 11.94 -3.35 -2.88
CA GLU A 49 11.06 -4.51 -2.76
C GLU A 49 10.01 -4.50 -3.88
N ARG A 50 9.34 -3.36 -4.10
CA ARG A 50 8.39 -3.18 -5.21
C ARG A 50 9.03 -3.41 -6.59
N LEU A 51 10.24 -2.89 -6.80
CA LEU A 51 10.98 -3.07 -8.06
C LEU A 51 11.48 -4.50 -8.24
N ALA A 52 11.93 -5.17 -7.17
CA ALA A 52 12.32 -6.58 -7.20
C ALA A 52 11.12 -7.47 -7.55
N LEU A 53 9.95 -7.20 -6.96
CA LEU A 53 8.70 -7.87 -7.33
C LEU A 53 8.32 -7.66 -8.81
N ARG A 54 8.60 -6.47 -9.37
CA ARG A 54 8.36 -6.18 -10.80
C ARG A 54 9.39 -6.80 -11.74
N LYS A 55 10.68 -6.78 -11.37
CA LYS A 55 11.80 -7.25 -12.21
C LYS A 55 11.96 -8.76 -12.21
N ASN A 56 11.67 -9.43 -11.09
CA ASN A 56 11.92 -10.87 -10.96
C ASN A 56 10.94 -11.74 -11.75
N GLY A 57 10.03 -11.18 -12.54
CA GLY A 57 9.22 -11.92 -13.52
C GLY A 57 8.36 -13.05 -12.92
N GLN A 58 8.29 -13.15 -11.60
CA GLN A 58 7.40 -14.06 -10.91
C GLN A 58 6.04 -13.39 -11.03
N ALA A 59 5.20 -13.93 -11.91
CA ALA A 59 3.83 -13.47 -12.14
C ALA A 59 3.27 -12.96 -10.82
N MET A 60 3.01 -11.65 -10.74
CA MET A 60 2.71 -10.94 -9.49
C MET A 60 1.71 -11.79 -8.71
N ARG A 61 2.18 -12.49 -7.67
CA ARG A 61 1.31 -13.38 -6.91
C ARG A 61 0.37 -12.50 -6.13
N GLY A 62 -0.89 -12.89 -6.07
CA GLY A 62 -1.90 -12.11 -5.42
C GLY A 62 -3.28 -12.66 -5.67
N TYR A 63 -4.24 -12.06 -5.00
CA TYR A 63 -5.65 -12.42 -5.08
C TYR A 63 -6.37 -11.48 -6.06
N GLN A 64 -6.95 -12.04 -7.12
CA GLN A 64 -7.80 -11.28 -8.04
C GLN A 64 -9.23 -11.18 -7.49
N TRP A 65 -9.59 -10.01 -6.96
CA TRP A 65 -10.95 -9.73 -6.52
C TRP A 65 -11.73 -8.99 -7.61
N LYS A 66 -12.32 -9.76 -8.54
CA LYS A 66 -13.00 -9.25 -9.74
C LYS A 66 -12.08 -8.36 -10.57
N ASP A 67 -12.19 -7.05 -10.37
CA ASP A 67 -11.45 -6.01 -11.07
C ASP A 67 -10.29 -5.43 -10.27
N LEU A 68 -10.24 -5.74 -8.97
CA LEU A 68 -9.21 -5.28 -8.05
C LEU A 68 -8.20 -6.40 -7.82
N PHE A 69 -6.95 -6.19 -8.24
CA PHE A 69 -5.86 -7.08 -7.90
C PHE A 69 -5.27 -6.70 -6.54
N LEU A 70 -5.11 -7.69 -5.66
CA LEU A 70 -4.46 -7.54 -4.35
C LEU A 70 -3.14 -8.31 -4.36
N PRO A 71 -1.97 -7.63 -4.35
CA PRO A 71 -0.69 -8.32 -4.35
C PRO A 71 -0.49 -9.15 -3.08
N ASP A 72 0.33 -10.19 -3.18
CA ASP A 72 0.82 -10.95 -2.04
C ASP A 72 1.35 -10.02 -0.93
N GLY A 73 1.06 -10.35 0.32
CA GLY A 73 1.40 -9.51 1.46
C GLY A 73 0.38 -8.40 1.79
N THR A 74 -0.63 -8.20 0.95
CA THR A 74 -1.72 -7.25 1.25
C THR A 74 -2.47 -7.68 2.50
N HIS A 75 -2.65 -6.76 3.44
CA HIS A 75 -3.43 -7.00 4.65
C HIS A 75 -4.88 -6.56 4.46
N LEU A 76 -5.80 -7.35 4.98
CA LEU A 76 -7.23 -7.09 5.01
C LEU A 76 -7.69 -6.96 6.46
N ARG A 77 -8.66 -6.07 6.69
CA ARG A 77 -9.30 -5.87 7.99
C ARG A 77 -10.80 -5.70 7.82
N THR A 78 -11.59 -6.30 8.70
CA THR A 78 -13.00 -5.95 8.87
C THR A 78 -13.31 -5.76 10.36
N SER A 79 -14.44 -5.11 10.65
CA SER A 79 -14.90 -4.99 12.03
C SER A 79 -16.41 -5.20 12.11
N HIS A 80 -16.87 -5.89 13.14
CA HIS A 80 -18.29 -6.13 13.41
C HIS A 80 -18.53 -6.16 14.92
N CYS A 81 -19.52 -5.40 15.41
CA CYS A 81 -19.88 -5.36 16.84
C CYS A 81 -18.69 -5.19 17.80
N GLY A 82 -17.67 -4.41 17.42
CA GLY A 82 -16.46 -4.18 18.21
C GLY A 82 -15.36 -5.23 18.04
N ILE A 83 -15.63 -6.35 17.37
CA ILE A 83 -14.63 -7.36 16.99
C ILE A 83 -13.94 -6.89 15.70
N ILE A 84 -12.62 -7.04 15.63
CA ILE A 84 -11.80 -6.72 14.47
C ILE A 84 -11.12 -8.00 14.01
N ASP A 85 -11.40 -8.40 12.77
CA ASP A 85 -10.73 -9.53 12.13
C ASP A 85 -9.68 -9.04 11.15
N PHE A 86 -8.59 -9.80 11.06
CA PHE A 86 -7.53 -9.60 10.08
C PHE A 86 -7.36 -10.82 9.19
N ALA A 87 -6.90 -10.54 7.98
CA ALA A 87 -6.47 -11.53 7.02
C ALA A 87 -5.33 -10.96 6.18
N LYS A 88 -4.61 -11.84 5.48
CA LYS A 88 -3.50 -11.48 4.60
C LYS A 88 -3.62 -12.24 3.29
N VAL A 89 -3.25 -11.58 2.19
CA VAL A 89 -3.07 -12.26 0.91
C VAL A 89 -1.76 -13.05 0.97
N VAL A 90 -1.86 -14.36 0.80
CA VAL A 90 -0.73 -15.31 0.74
C VAL A 90 -0.85 -16.09 -0.55
N GLY A 91 0.07 -15.87 -1.48
CA GLY A 91 -0.04 -16.37 -2.85
C GLY A 91 -1.29 -15.82 -3.55
N ASP A 92 -2.19 -16.72 -3.91
CA ASP A 92 -3.46 -16.47 -4.59
C ASP A 92 -4.68 -16.62 -3.66
N HIS A 93 -4.46 -16.68 -2.35
CA HIS A 93 -5.50 -16.86 -1.34
C HIS A 93 -5.52 -15.72 -0.32
N ILE A 94 -6.70 -15.40 0.20
CA ILE A 94 -6.84 -14.60 1.41
C ILE A 94 -6.88 -15.58 2.57
N VAL A 95 -5.95 -15.45 3.50
CA VAL A 95 -5.80 -16.33 4.66
C VAL A 95 -6.04 -15.48 5.91
N SER A 96 -7.01 -15.87 6.74
CA SER A 96 -7.23 -15.22 8.03
C SER A 96 -6.16 -15.58 9.06
N ASP A 97 -6.12 -14.86 10.17
CA ASP A 97 -5.13 -15.07 11.22
C ASP A 97 -5.15 -16.49 11.82
N ASP A 98 -6.29 -17.17 11.78
CA ASP A 98 -6.44 -18.58 12.18
C ASP A 98 -6.06 -19.59 11.08
N GLY A 99 -5.50 -19.12 9.97
CA GLY A 99 -5.01 -19.96 8.87
C GLY A 99 -6.05 -20.43 7.87
N VAL A 100 -7.31 -20.00 8.01
CA VAL A 100 -8.40 -20.40 7.10
C VAL A 100 -8.35 -19.59 5.81
N SER A 101 -8.40 -20.27 4.66
CA SER A 101 -8.57 -19.62 3.37
C SER A 101 -10.01 -19.14 3.17
N LEU A 102 -10.17 -17.86 2.84
CA LEU A 102 -11.46 -17.19 2.75
C LEU A 102 -11.61 -16.45 1.42
N THR A 103 -12.86 -16.25 1.01
CA THR A 103 -13.22 -15.22 0.01
C THR A 103 -13.45 -13.88 0.70
N PRO A 104 -13.41 -12.75 -0.03
CA PRO A 104 -13.72 -11.43 0.55
C PRO A 104 -15.11 -11.37 1.21
N SER A 105 -16.09 -12.08 0.63
CA SER A 105 -17.44 -12.16 1.20
C SER A 105 -17.47 -12.92 2.52
N GLN A 106 -16.80 -14.09 2.58
CA GLN A 106 -16.68 -14.86 3.81
C GLN A 106 -15.94 -14.07 4.89
N PHE A 107 -14.85 -13.38 4.53
CA PHE A 107 -14.12 -12.54 5.48
C PHE A 107 -14.99 -11.41 6.05
N ALA A 108 -15.73 -10.68 5.20
CA ALA A 108 -16.62 -9.62 5.66
C ALA A 108 -17.79 -10.11 6.54
N ASN A 109 -18.18 -11.37 6.37
CA ASN A 109 -19.30 -12.03 7.05
C ASN A 109 -18.82 -13.10 8.05
N ARG A 110 -17.57 -13.03 8.53
CA ARG A 110 -17.04 -14.01 9.49
C ARG A 110 -17.88 -14.05 10.76
N ASP A 111 -18.17 -12.88 11.31
CA ASP A 111 -19.00 -12.71 12.52
C ASP A 111 -20.38 -12.10 12.22
N SER A 112 -20.83 -12.10 10.96
CA SER A 112 -22.07 -11.41 10.56
C SER A 112 -22.70 -12.01 9.31
N LYS A 113 -23.85 -11.49 8.87
CA LYS A 113 -24.52 -11.95 7.65
C LYS A 113 -24.95 -10.76 6.79
N GLY A 114 -24.94 -10.94 5.47
CA GLY A 114 -25.46 -9.96 4.50
C GLY A 114 -24.58 -8.73 4.27
N ARG A 115 -23.35 -8.68 4.79
CA ARG A 115 -22.44 -7.55 4.60
C ARG A 115 -21.81 -7.57 3.22
N ASN A 116 -21.78 -6.40 2.60
CA ASN A 116 -21.09 -6.18 1.35
C ASN A 116 -19.58 -6.01 1.59
N ALA A 117 -18.78 -6.97 1.14
CA ALA A 117 -17.33 -6.95 1.33
C ALA A 117 -16.65 -5.67 0.83
N TRP A 118 -17.09 -5.06 -0.28
CA TRP A 118 -16.51 -3.80 -0.77
C TRP A 118 -16.63 -2.66 0.25
N ARG A 119 -17.73 -2.63 1.01
CA ARG A 119 -18.00 -1.56 1.99
C ARG A 119 -17.32 -1.79 3.33
N PHE A 120 -17.10 -3.05 3.69
CA PHE A 120 -16.73 -3.45 5.05
C PHE A 120 -15.33 -4.05 5.17
N VAL A 121 -14.67 -4.36 4.06
CA VAL A 121 -13.26 -4.74 4.02
C VAL A 121 -12.40 -3.49 3.80
N TRP A 122 -11.37 -3.37 4.62
CA TRP A 122 -10.28 -2.43 4.47
C TRP A 122 -9.04 -3.17 4.02
N VAL A 123 -8.23 -2.52 3.19
CA VAL A 123 -7.05 -3.05 2.54
C VAL A 123 -5.87 -2.17 2.90
N ARG A 124 -4.73 -2.78 3.25
CA ARG A 124 -3.44 -2.10 3.39
C ARG A 124 -2.41 -2.83 2.53
N TYR A 125 -1.92 -2.16 1.50
CA TYR A 125 -0.94 -2.74 0.58
C TYR A 125 0.43 -2.90 1.25
N PRO A 126 1.29 -3.80 0.72
CA PRO A 126 2.67 -3.92 1.19
C PRO A 126 3.42 -2.58 1.11
N GLY A 127 4.04 -2.19 2.23
CA GLY A 127 4.78 -0.93 2.38
C GLY A 127 3.93 0.33 2.58
N ASP A 128 2.60 0.23 2.55
CA ASP A 128 1.73 1.38 2.85
C ASP A 128 1.36 1.42 4.34
N GLU A 129 1.33 2.62 4.92
CA GLU A 129 1.03 2.81 6.35
C GLU A 129 -0.49 2.86 6.65
N TYR A 130 -1.31 3.22 5.65
CA TYR A 130 -2.72 3.54 5.85
C TYR A 130 -3.66 2.45 5.31
N TRP A 131 -4.79 2.30 5.99
CA TRP A 131 -5.89 1.43 5.56
C TRP A 131 -6.82 2.17 4.60
N ILE A 132 -7.14 1.55 3.46
CA ILE A 132 -8.04 2.09 2.44
C ILE A 132 -9.24 1.15 2.31
N ARG A 133 -10.46 1.70 2.23
CA ARG A 133 -11.66 0.88 2.02
C ARG A 133 -11.63 0.22 0.64
N ALA A 134 -11.97 -1.06 0.55
CA ALA A 134 -11.94 -1.81 -0.71
C ALA A 134 -12.78 -1.16 -1.83
N ALA A 135 -13.92 -0.56 -1.49
CA ALA A 135 -14.73 0.22 -2.44
C ALA A 135 -13.95 1.37 -3.08
N ASN A 136 -13.10 2.07 -2.32
CA ASN A 136 -12.31 3.19 -2.83
C ASN A 136 -11.18 2.67 -3.74
N CYS A 137 -10.57 1.52 -3.41
CA CYS A 137 -9.59 0.87 -4.27
C CYS A 137 -10.20 0.50 -5.63
N ARG A 138 -11.46 0.01 -5.63
CA ARG A 138 -12.18 -0.34 -6.86
C ARG A 138 -12.43 0.88 -7.74
N VAL A 139 -12.98 1.97 -7.18
CA VAL A 139 -13.24 3.21 -7.93
C VAL A 139 -11.95 3.75 -8.56
N ARG A 140 -10.85 3.79 -7.81
CA ARG A 140 -9.54 4.21 -8.34
C ARG A 140 -9.08 3.34 -9.51
N THR A 141 -9.33 2.03 -9.43
CA THR A 141 -8.97 1.09 -10.51
C THR A 141 -9.82 1.34 -11.76
N ASP A 142 -11.11 1.56 -11.60
CA ASP A 142 -12.04 1.87 -12.69
C ASP A 142 -11.66 3.19 -13.39
N GLU A 143 -11.33 4.22 -12.62
CA GLU A 143 -10.86 5.51 -13.15
C GLU A 143 -9.56 5.37 -13.97
N LEU A 144 -8.60 4.59 -13.47
CA LEU A 144 -7.34 4.33 -14.17
C LEU A 144 -7.58 3.62 -15.50
N ARG A 145 -8.47 2.61 -15.53
CA ARG A 145 -8.85 1.92 -16.77
C ARG A 145 -9.52 2.86 -17.76
N LEU A 146 -10.44 3.72 -17.30
CA LEU A 146 -11.11 4.70 -18.16
C LEU A 146 -10.13 5.73 -18.74
N ARG A 147 -9.09 6.11 -18.00
CA ARG A 147 -8.01 6.97 -18.51
C ARG A 147 -7.17 6.25 -19.56
N GLN A 148 -6.81 5.00 -19.31
CA GLN A 148 -6.04 4.18 -20.25
C GLN A 148 -6.82 3.95 -21.55
N SER A 149 -8.11 3.61 -21.49
CA SER A 149 -8.93 3.41 -22.69
C SER A 149 -9.07 4.69 -23.52
N LYS A 150 -9.24 5.86 -22.87
CA LYS A 150 -9.26 7.16 -23.57
C LYS A 150 -7.91 7.47 -24.24
N ALA A 151 -6.79 7.21 -23.56
CA ALA A 151 -5.46 7.43 -24.12
C ALA A 151 -5.20 6.53 -25.35
N THR A 152 -5.61 5.25 -25.28
CA THR A 152 -5.48 4.31 -26.40
C THR A 152 -6.33 4.71 -27.61
N LEU A 153 -7.57 5.19 -27.38
CA LEU A 153 -8.47 5.67 -28.45
C LEU A 153 -7.93 6.95 -29.12
N GLN A 154 -7.34 7.86 -28.35
CA GLN A 154 -6.71 9.07 -28.90
C GLN A 154 -5.47 8.73 -29.73
N ALA A 155 -4.62 7.81 -29.27
CA ALA A 155 -3.44 7.37 -30.02
C ALA A 155 -3.78 6.69 -31.35
N SER A 156 -4.93 6.00 -31.44
CA SER A 156 -5.39 5.33 -32.66
C SER A 156 -6.20 6.23 -33.62
N THR A 157 -6.66 7.40 -33.18
CA THR A 157 -7.32 8.41 -34.06
C THR A 157 -6.33 9.37 -34.70
N THR A 158 -5.08 9.41 -34.21
CA THR A 158 -4.02 10.34 -34.67
C THR A 158 -3.00 9.66 -35.60
N ALA A 159 -3.29 8.43 -36.03
CA ALA A 159 -2.51 7.65 -37.00
C ALA A 159 -3.33 7.46 -38.28
#